data_AF-A0A1M5A7I8-F1
#
_entry.id   AF-A0A1M5A7I8-F1
#
_cell.length_a   1.000
_cell.length_b   1.000
_cell.length_c   1.000
_cell.angle_alpha   90.00
_cell.angle_beta   90.00
_cell.angle_gamma   90.00
#
_symmetry.space_group_name_H-M   'P 1'
#
loop_
_entity.id
_entity.type
_entity.pdbx_description
1 polymer ?
#
loop_
_entity_poly.entity_id
_entity_poly.type
_entity_poly.pdbx_seq_one_letter_code
_entity_poly.pdbx_strand_id
1 'polypeptide(L)'
;MRTVYETILLTLNMAKFKITPKTTVADLKEQFGNEVGCVLRVYQGRSEAPDGANLVSLGAKEGELECRTSRTVGKFEEAFQDELNLKVKVYTKDNWVKVLDGITLATAGQLPNGMTKAKMEEHLSYQRDEEENAEVVNEKATENVEVPEEYKGILLIDINFAKVDLPEDENSYEDYAKEIFGNNNDGIAVLYHGVPDDDQYAVVYSEDERSYDWLMSEAKKRISKLPDGEESTLYLSASIDFYSEDGEEDLYSCDNIVGVALNEFCDGGNKHEYSYDWEEEYKNGKAIVRVNFGNGSCIFIAYANGGIEMLDLSDEQFDYLTRKAVLDSAIKYHKERELFTYKQHGKVGYINREAQLAIPPKFDDARDFYDGLAVAEINGKYGYIDRDGNIVVEPKFDYASNFGGGLAQVKINGKNGFIDKNGNFVLEPEFDTIYSCKNTDDEQLYVVSLDDKWGIMNGDFEYIVRPTFLDLSGFKEGYASAQSADNELFGMVNCKGEFVLKPQYRKITNFYKQNGNLVIFAVTVDNEKIKIDINGNIIP
;
A
#
# COMPACT_ATOMS: atom_id res chain seq x y z
N MET A 1 20.76 23.65 39.03
CA MET A 1 19.94 23.78 37.81
C MET A 1 18.66 22.96 37.91
N ARG A 2 18.68 21.67 38.29
CA ARG A 2 17.47 20.83 38.45
C ARG A 2 16.39 21.45 39.38
N THR A 3 16.78 21.95 40.54
CA THR A 3 15.87 22.58 41.52
C THR A 3 15.30 23.93 41.07
N VAL A 4 16.04 24.66 40.23
CA VAL A 4 15.60 25.95 39.66
C VAL A 4 14.65 25.71 38.48
N TYR A 5 14.89 24.66 37.68
CA TYR A 5 14.01 24.22 36.61
C TYR A 5 12.67 23.70 37.16
N GLU A 6 12.69 22.92 38.24
CA GLU A 6 11.48 22.45 38.93
C GLU A 6 10.70 23.62 39.56
N THR A 7 11.38 24.64 40.10
CA THR A 7 10.73 25.83 40.69
C THR A 7 10.15 26.78 39.63
N ILE A 8 10.79 26.89 38.45
CA ILE A 8 10.32 27.72 37.32
C ILE A 8 9.15 27.03 36.58
N LEU A 9 9.15 25.69 36.46
CA LEU A 9 7.99 24.93 35.95
C LEU A 9 6.80 24.94 36.91
N LEU A 10 7.04 25.02 38.22
CA LEU A 10 5.98 25.16 39.24
C LEU A 10 5.20 26.48 39.16
N THR A 11 5.66 27.46 38.38
CA THR A 11 5.05 28.79 38.26
C THR A 11 4.31 29.06 36.94
N LEU A 12 4.24 28.12 36.01
CA LEU A 12 3.59 28.32 34.71
C LEU A 12 2.30 27.49 34.59
N ASN A 13 1.19 28.22 34.46
CA ASN A 13 -0.20 27.83 34.21
C ASN A 13 -1.09 27.53 35.45
N MET A 14 -1.35 28.58 36.22
CA MET A 14 -2.49 28.66 37.15
C MET A 14 -3.63 29.40 36.46
N ALA A 15 -4.79 28.76 36.31
CA ALA A 15 -6.02 29.40 35.84
C ALA A 15 -6.77 30.00 37.04
N LYS A 16 -7.33 31.20 36.85
CA LYS A 16 -8.07 31.93 37.88
C LYS A 16 -9.47 32.23 37.39
N PHE A 17 -10.46 31.77 38.16
CA PHE A 17 -11.88 31.99 37.87
C PHE A 17 -12.50 32.84 38.96
N LYS A 18 -13.14 33.94 38.56
CA LYS A 18 -13.75 34.88 39.52
C LYS A 18 -15.27 34.89 39.38
N ILE A 19 -15.94 34.47 40.45
CA ILE A 19 -17.41 34.47 40.54
C ILE A 19 -17.84 35.66 41.39
N THR A 20 -18.58 36.58 40.77
CA THR A 20 -19.21 37.74 41.41
C THR A 20 -20.74 37.63 41.31
N PRO A 21 -21.52 38.44 42.05
CA PRO A 21 -22.99 38.47 41.93
C PRO A 21 -23.51 38.79 40.54
N LYS A 22 -22.66 39.23 39.60
CA LYS A 22 -23.05 39.56 38.22
C LYS A 22 -22.53 38.56 37.18
N THR A 23 -21.66 37.63 37.57
CA THR A 23 -21.05 36.68 36.63
C THR A 23 -22.10 35.71 36.09
N THR A 24 -22.23 35.66 34.77
CA THR A 24 -23.13 34.76 34.04
C THR A 24 -22.44 33.45 33.65
N VAL A 25 -23.23 32.48 33.16
CA VAL A 25 -22.69 31.23 32.58
C VAL A 25 -21.80 31.52 31.38
N ALA A 26 -22.20 32.46 30.51
CA ALA A 26 -21.38 32.92 29.38
C ALA A 26 -20.03 33.47 29.83
N ASP A 27 -20.03 34.36 30.84
CA ASP A 27 -18.79 34.98 31.36
C ASP A 27 -17.82 33.93 31.92
N LEU A 28 -18.34 32.84 32.49
CA LEU A 28 -17.51 31.75 33.00
C LEU A 28 -16.99 30.84 31.88
N LYS A 29 -17.81 30.54 30.88
CA LYS A 29 -17.38 29.79 29.68
C LYS A 29 -16.27 30.54 28.94
N GLU A 30 -16.38 31.86 28.82
CA GLU A 30 -15.35 32.71 28.21
C GLU A 30 -14.06 32.74 29.02
N GLN A 31 -14.14 32.97 30.35
CA GLN A 31 -12.98 32.88 31.24
C GLN A 31 -12.29 31.51 31.12
N PHE A 32 -13.06 30.43 31.05
CA PHE A 32 -12.52 29.07 30.89
C PHE A 32 -11.88 28.83 29.53
N GLY A 33 -12.52 29.25 28.44
CA GLY A 33 -11.96 29.12 27.09
C GLY A 33 -10.61 29.84 26.97
N ASN A 34 -10.50 31.05 27.52
CA ASN A 34 -9.28 31.85 27.49
C ASN A 34 -8.12 31.26 28.31
N GLU A 35 -8.42 30.68 29.47
CA GLU A 35 -7.41 30.15 30.39
C GLU A 35 -6.98 28.70 30.08
N VAL A 36 -7.85 27.92 29.43
CA VAL A 36 -7.72 26.46 29.35
C VAL A 36 -7.74 25.92 27.92
N GLY A 37 -8.39 26.61 26.98
CA GLY A 37 -8.49 26.18 25.57
C GLY A 37 -9.46 25.00 25.31
N CYS A 38 -10.27 24.62 26.30
CA CYS A 38 -11.33 23.61 26.19
C CYS A 38 -12.73 24.24 26.32
N VAL A 39 -13.78 23.44 26.12
CA VAL A 39 -15.18 23.90 26.30
C VAL A 39 -15.71 23.46 27.67
N LEU A 40 -16.35 24.38 28.38
CA LEU A 40 -17.01 24.13 29.65
C LEU A 40 -18.54 24.13 29.47
N ARG A 41 -19.23 23.14 30.04
CA ARG A 41 -20.69 23.16 30.19
C ARG A 41 -21.07 23.23 31.66
N VAL A 42 -22.01 24.10 31.99
CA VAL A 42 -22.50 24.33 33.35
C VAL A 42 -23.90 23.73 33.47
N TYR A 43 -24.16 22.96 34.53
CA TYR A 43 -25.43 22.24 34.69
C TYR A 43 -26.26 22.75 35.86
N GLN A 44 -27.57 22.84 35.65
CA GLN A 44 -28.58 23.01 36.69
C GLN A 44 -29.43 21.73 36.77
N GLY A 45 -29.11 20.87 37.74
CA GLY A 45 -29.76 19.56 37.86
C GLY A 45 -29.33 18.59 36.75
N ARG A 46 -30.27 18.26 35.83
CA ARG A 46 -30.02 17.34 34.69
C ARG A 46 -29.87 18.07 33.35
N SER A 47 -30.11 19.38 33.31
CA SER A 47 -30.08 20.18 32.07
C SER A 47 -28.94 21.19 32.12
N GLU A 48 -28.44 21.58 30.95
CA GLU A 48 -27.45 22.65 30.83
C GLU A 48 -28.09 23.99 31.21
N ALA A 49 -27.34 24.81 31.95
CA ALA A 49 -27.78 26.13 32.38
C ALA A 49 -27.72 27.12 31.20
N PRO A 50 -28.72 28.00 31.03
CA PRO A 50 -28.70 29.01 29.97
C PRO A 50 -27.52 29.97 30.13
N ASP A 51 -26.92 30.39 29.01
CA ASP A 51 -25.73 31.26 29.01
C ASP A 51 -25.95 32.61 29.73
N GLY A 52 -27.16 33.18 29.65
CA GLY A 52 -27.52 34.42 30.34
C GLY A 52 -27.85 34.27 31.83
N ALA A 53 -27.85 33.05 32.38
CA ALA A 53 -28.16 32.81 33.79
C ALA A 53 -27.01 33.27 34.70
N ASN A 54 -27.36 33.90 35.81
CA ASN A 54 -26.37 34.33 36.81
C ASN A 54 -25.91 33.14 37.67
N LEU A 55 -24.61 32.93 37.83
CA LEU A 55 -24.08 31.75 38.53
C LEU A 55 -24.53 31.67 39.99
N VAL A 56 -24.63 32.80 40.70
CA VAL A 56 -25.13 32.83 42.08
C VAL A 56 -26.60 32.42 42.15
N SER A 57 -27.39 32.78 41.13
CA SER A 57 -28.80 32.33 41.02
C SER A 57 -28.93 30.83 40.75
N LEU A 58 -27.88 30.19 40.22
CA LEU A 58 -27.78 28.74 40.04
C LEU A 58 -27.25 28.02 41.29
N GLY A 59 -26.95 28.75 42.37
CA GLY A 59 -26.45 28.21 43.62
C GLY A 59 -24.93 28.24 43.77
N ALA A 60 -24.21 28.95 42.90
CA ALA A 60 -22.77 29.12 43.04
C ALA A 60 -22.40 30.00 44.24
N LYS A 61 -21.32 29.65 44.93
CA LYS A 61 -20.71 30.51 45.96
C LYS A 61 -19.91 31.62 45.30
N GLU A 62 -20.02 32.85 45.80
CA GLU A 62 -19.12 33.93 45.44
C GLU A 62 -17.71 33.63 45.92
N GLY A 63 -16.71 33.89 45.08
CA GLY A 63 -15.32 33.57 45.40
C GLY A 63 -14.43 33.54 44.17
N GLU A 64 -13.15 33.28 44.43
CA GLU A 64 -12.14 33.04 43.40
C GLU A 64 -11.68 31.59 43.52
N LEU A 65 -11.65 30.88 42.39
CA LEU A 65 -11.07 29.54 42.27
C LEU A 65 -9.75 29.67 41.52
N GLU A 66 -8.67 29.25 42.16
CA GLU A 66 -7.34 29.22 41.55
C GLU A 66 -6.89 27.77 41.44
N CYS A 67 -6.71 27.29 40.21
CA CYS A 67 -6.39 25.89 39.94
C CYS A 67 -5.28 25.74 38.91
N ARG A 68 -4.44 24.72 39.11
CA ARG A 68 -3.40 24.34 38.13
C ARG A 68 -4.07 23.79 36.87
N THR A 69 -3.72 24.28 35.69
CA THR A 69 -4.25 23.73 34.43
C THR A 69 -3.68 22.34 34.13
N SER A 70 -2.57 21.96 34.78
CA SER A 70 -2.01 20.60 34.74
C SER A 70 -2.81 19.58 35.56
N ARG A 71 -3.89 19.98 36.24
CA ARG A 71 -4.75 19.06 37.00
C ARG A 71 -5.58 18.21 36.04
N THR A 72 -5.94 17.00 36.48
CA THR A 72 -6.81 16.15 35.68
C THR A 72 -8.22 16.72 35.58
N VAL A 73 -8.92 16.47 34.47
CA VAL A 73 -10.29 16.96 34.21
C VAL A 73 -11.22 16.66 35.39
N GLY A 74 -11.28 15.41 35.85
CA GLY A 74 -12.14 15.04 36.99
C GLY A 74 -11.84 15.83 38.27
N LYS A 75 -10.56 15.97 38.64
CA LYS A 75 -10.15 16.77 39.82
C LYS A 75 -10.39 18.27 39.66
N PHE A 76 -10.50 18.72 38.42
CA PHE A 76 -10.81 20.09 38.09
C PHE A 76 -12.32 20.35 38.21
N GLU A 77 -13.15 19.45 37.65
CA GLU A 77 -14.61 19.47 37.82
C GLU A 77 -15.02 19.37 39.30
N GLU A 78 -14.33 18.54 40.08
CA GLU A 78 -14.51 18.44 41.54
C GLU A 78 -14.22 19.77 42.25
N ALA A 79 -13.17 20.50 41.84
CA ALA A 79 -12.84 21.79 42.46
C ALA A 79 -13.94 22.84 42.25
N PHE A 80 -14.54 22.87 41.05
CA PHE A 80 -15.70 23.71 40.77
C PHE A 80 -16.90 23.33 41.66
N GLN A 81 -17.11 22.04 41.88
CA GLN A 81 -18.20 21.56 42.72
C GLN A 81 -17.97 21.85 44.21
N ASP A 82 -16.74 21.70 44.71
CA ASP A 82 -16.44 21.83 46.13
C ASP A 82 -16.30 23.30 46.57
N GLU A 83 -15.56 24.09 45.79
CA GLU A 83 -15.20 25.47 46.13
C GLU A 83 -16.29 26.45 45.71
N LEU A 84 -16.85 26.27 44.51
CA LEU A 84 -17.85 27.18 43.93
C LEU A 84 -19.27 26.62 43.97
N ASN A 85 -19.49 25.37 44.37
CA ASN A 85 -20.80 24.70 44.32
C ASN A 85 -21.42 24.67 42.91
N LEU A 86 -20.57 24.54 41.89
CA LEU A 86 -20.96 24.49 40.48
C LEU A 86 -20.71 23.10 39.90
N LYS A 87 -21.74 22.51 39.31
CA LYS A 87 -21.60 21.27 38.55
C LYS A 87 -21.25 21.60 37.11
N VAL A 88 -20.03 21.25 36.72
CA VAL A 88 -19.52 21.50 35.37
C VAL A 88 -19.06 20.21 34.71
N LYS A 89 -19.01 20.21 33.38
CA LYS A 89 -18.35 19.17 32.58
C LYS A 89 -17.46 19.78 31.51
N VAL A 90 -16.30 19.18 31.30
CA VAL A 90 -15.33 19.61 30.29
C VAL A 90 -15.47 18.77 29.01
N TYR A 91 -15.46 19.48 27.89
CA TYR A 91 -15.56 18.93 26.54
C TYR A 91 -14.35 19.35 25.72
N THR A 92 -14.10 18.61 24.63
CA THR A 92 -13.09 18.99 23.63
C THR A 92 -13.41 20.38 23.04
N LYS A 93 -12.40 21.00 22.41
CA LYS A 93 -12.49 22.38 21.90
C LYS A 93 -13.68 22.62 20.96
N ASP A 94 -14.04 21.60 20.19
CA ASP A 94 -15.12 21.67 19.19
C ASP A 94 -16.43 21.04 19.70
N ASN A 95 -16.53 20.77 21.02
CA ASN A 95 -17.75 20.39 21.74
C ASN A 95 -18.38 19.04 21.32
N TRP A 96 -17.62 18.18 20.63
CA TRP A 96 -18.08 16.88 20.11
C TRP A 96 -18.23 15.81 21.19
N VAL A 97 -17.29 15.72 22.15
CA VAL A 97 -17.27 14.62 23.15
C VAL A 97 -16.81 15.12 24.53
N LYS A 98 -17.38 14.51 25.59
CA LYS A 98 -16.94 14.73 26.98
C LYS A 98 -15.53 14.18 27.17
N VAL A 99 -14.63 14.96 27.75
CA VAL A 99 -13.26 14.53 28.04
C VAL A 99 -13.23 13.46 29.15
N LEU A 100 -12.28 12.53 29.06
CA LEU A 100 -12.07 11.46 30.02
C LEU A 100 -11.63 11.96 31.40
N ASP A 101 -12.14 11.31 32.44
CA ASP A 101 -11.70 11.55 33.81
C ASP A 101 -10.30 10.94 34.00
N GLY A 102 -9.29 11.79 34.25
CA GLY A 102 -7.92 11.34 34.54
C GLY A 102 -6.82 11.93 33.65
N ILE A 103 -7.16 12.67 32.60
CA ILE A 103 -6.18 13.37 31.74
C ILE A 103 -6.07 14.85 32.07
N THR A 104 -4.93 15.47 31.73
CA THR A 104 -4.73 16.92 31.94
C THR A 104 -5.54 17.76 30.95
N LEU A 105 -5.83 19.01 31.30
CA LEU A 105 -6.54 19.92 30.41
C LEU A 105 -5.72 20.29 29.16
N ALA A 106 -4.39 20.34 29.28
CA ALA A 106 -3.50 20.59 28.15
C ALA A 106 -3.61 19.47 27.10
N THR A 107 -3.61 18.22 27.54
CA THR A 107 -3.81 17.06 26.66
C THR A 107 -5.20 17.08 26.03
N ALA A 108 -6.23 17.42 26.82
CA ALA A 108 -7.61 17.51 26.34
C ALA A 108 -7.80 18.54 25.21
N GLY A 109 -7.07 19.66 25.27
CA GLY A 109 -7.10 20.71 24.24
C GLY A 109 -6.41 20.35 22.92
N GLN A 110 -5.65 19.25 22.89
CA GLN A 110 -4.93 18.77 21.71
C GLN A 110 -5.61 17.58 21.03
N LEU A 111 -6.69 17.04 21.62
CA LEU A 111 -7.36 15.85 21.09
C LEU A 111 -8.11 16.16 19.78
N PRO A 112 -8.01 15.26 18.77
CA PRO A 112 -8.70 15.42 17.48
C PRO A 112 -10.23 15.41 17.58
N ASN A 113 -10.88 15.93 16.53
CA ASN A 113 -12.33 16.01 16.41
C ASN A 113 -12.98 14.64 16.21
N GLY A 114 -14.19 14.45 16.74
CA GLY A 114 -15.00 13.24 16.54
C GLY A 114 -14.50 11.96 17.23
N MET A 115 -13.43 12.02 18.02
CA MET A 115 -12.84 10.82 18.66
C MET A 115 -13.79 10.20 19.69
N THR A 116 -14.04 8.89 19.58
CA THR A 116 -14.88 8.18 20.56
C THR A 116 -14.19 8.08 21.93
N LYS A 117 -14.98 7.86 23.00
CA LYS A 117 -14.45 7.66 24.35
C LYS A 117 -13.36 6.57 24.40
N ALA A 118 -13.57 5.45 23.69
CA ALA A 118 -12.63 4.33 23.65
C ALA A 118 -11.32 4.69 22.91
N LYS A 119 -11.41 5.38 21.77
CA LYS A 119 -10.23 5.85 21.04
C LYS A 119 -9.43 6.92 21.79
N MET A 120 -10.09 7.76 22.57
CA MET A 120 -9.41 8.65 23.51
C MET A 120 -8.65 7.84 24.57
N GLU A 121 -9.25 6.80 25.15
CA GLU A 121 -8.59 5.94 26.15
C GLU A 121 -7.34 5.27 25.58
N GLU A 122 -7.38 4.83 24.32
CA GLU A 122 -6.27 4.22 23.59
C GLU A 122 -5.15 5.22 23.22
N HIS A 123 -5.51 6.37 22.64
CA HIS A 123 -4.55 7.43 22.28
C HIS A 123 -3.76 7.92 23.51
N LEU A 124 -4.42 7.95 24.67
CA LEU A 124 -3.84 8.40 25.93
C LEU A 124 -3.07 7.30 26.67
N SER A 125 -3.30 6.02 26.37
CA SER A 125 -2.40 4.94 26.80
C SER A 125 -1.08 4.97 26.03
N TYR A 126 -1.11 5.26 24.73
CA TYR A 126 0.10 5.29 23.88
C TYR A 126 1.08 6.40 24.31
N GLN A 127 0.59 7.59 24.65
CA GLN A 127 1.44 8.69 25.14
C GLN A 127 2.03 8.44 26.54
N ARG A 128 1.45 7.52 27.33
CA ARG A 128 2.01 7.11 28.62
C ARG A 128 3.25 6.23 28.46
N ASP A 129 3.30 5.43 27.40
CA ASP A 129 4.40 4.52 27.10
C ASP A 129 5.57 5.24 26.39
N GLU A 130 5.29 6.33 25.66
CA GLU A 130 6.32 7.14 24.97
C GLU A 130 7.14 8.04 25.92
N GLU A 131 6.56 8.53 27.03
CA GLU A 131 7.33 9.33 28.00
C GLU A 131 8.27 8.47 28.88
N GLU A 132 8.03 7.16 29.01
CA GLU A 132 8.92 6.25 29.75
C GLU A 132 9.96 5.53 28.87
N ASN A 133 9.81 5.47 27.54
CA ASN A 133 10.65 4.64 26.66
C ASN A 133 11.43 5.41 25.59
N ALA A 134 11.91 6.63 25.91
CA ALA A 134 12.92 7.30 25.09
C ALA A 134 14.34 6.71 25.31
N GLU A 135 14.53 5.41 25.05
CA GLU A 135 15.86 4.82 24.83
C GLU A 135 15.76 3.56 23.95
N VAL A 136 16.25 3.71 22.72
CA VAL A 136 16.67 2.70 21.72
C VAL A 136 16.37 1.23 22.06
N VAL A 137 15.40 0.63 21.37
CA VAL A 137 15.39 -0.83 21.17
C VAL A 137 14.89 -1.20 19.76
N ASN A 138 15.79 -1.81 18.97
CA ASN A 138 15.42 -2.73 17.91
C ASN A 138 14.72 -3.92 18.56
N GLU A 139 13.38 -4.00 18.50
CA GLU A 139 12.67 -5.19 18.93
C GLU A 139 11.74 -5.66 17.82
N LYS A 140 12.04 -6.88 17.33
CA LYS A 140 11.05 -7.74 16.66
C LYS A 140 9.94 -8.03 17.68
N ALA A 141 8.97 -7.12 17.81
CA ALA A 141 7.76 -7.35 18.57
C ALA A 141 6.71 -7.98 17.64
N THR A 142 6.73 -9.31 17.54
CA THR A 142 5.58 -10.07 17.07
C THR A 142 4.55 -10.11 18.19
N GLU A 143 3.69 -9.09 18.27
CA GLU A 143 2.42 -9.24 18.98
C GLU A 143 1.51 -10.13 18.11
N ASN A 144 0.94 -11.17 18.72
CA ASN A 144 -0.10 -11.95 18.08
C ASN A 144 -1.36 -11.09 18.01
N VAL A 145 -1.59 -10.47 16.87
CA VAL A 145 -2.80 -9.71 16.58
C VAL A 145 -3.99 -10.67 16.57
N GLU A 146 -4.75 -10.72 17.66
CA GLU A 146 -5.91 -11.59 17.77
C GLU A 146 -7.12 -10.88 17.14
N VAL A 147 -7.74 -11.52 16.14
CA VAL A 147 -8.93 -11.01 15.45
C VAL A 147 -10.06 -12.03 15.57
N PRO A 148 -11.30 -11.62 15.92
CA PRO A 148 -12.44 -12.51 15.99
C PRO A 148 -12.64 -13.33 14.71
N GLU A 149 -12.84 -14.65 14.85
CA GLU A 149 -13.00 -15.57 13.71
C GLU A 149 -14.16 -15.20 12.78
N GLU A 150 -15.16 -14.51 13.30
CA GLU A 150 -16.34 -14.05 12.55
C GLU A 150 -16.01 -13.02 11.47
N TYR A 151 -14.88 -12.30 11.57
CA TYR A 151 -14.45 -11.31 10.58
C TYR A 151 -13.57 -11.90 9.46
N LYS A 152 -13.08 -13.13 9.64
CA LYS A 152 -12.20 -13.76 8.66
C LYS A 152 -12.96 -14.17 7.40
N GLY A 153 -12.37 -13.84 6.25
CA GLY A 153 -12.93 -14.17 4.94
C GLY A 153 -14.11 -13.28 4.52
N ILE A 154 -14.41 -12.22 5.28
CA ILE A 154 -15.26 -11.11 4.83
C ILE A 154 -14.46 -10.26 3.80
N LEU A 155 -15.17 -9.55 2.93
CA LEU A 155 -14.58 -8.56 2.02
C LEU A 155 -14.00 -7.39 2.81
N LEU A 156 -12.79 -6.93 2.46
CA LEU A 156 -12.11 -5.84 3.16
C LEU A 156 -11.93 -4.65 2.22
N ILE A 157 -12.39 -3.46 2.61
CA ILE A 157 -12.29 -2.24 1.79
C ILE A 157 -11.53 -1.19 2.58
N ASP A 158 -10.49 -0.61 1.99
CA ASP A 158 -9.66 0.40 2.65
C ASP A 158 -9.71 1.71 1.85
N ILE A 159 -10.27 2.75 2.46
CA ILE A 159 -10.50 4.05 1.82
C ILE A 159 -9.54 5.06 2.45
N ASN A 160 -8.68 5.66 1.64
CA ASN A 160 -7.76 6.71 2.06
C ASN A 160 -8.19 8.05 1.46
N PHE A 161 -8.53 9.01 2.31
CA PHE A 161 -8.72 10.39 1.89
C PHE A 161 -7.38 11.11 1.76
N ALA A 162 -7.20 11.79 0.64
CA ALA A 162 -6.07 12.68 0.42
C ALA A 162 -6.60 14.10 0.20
N LYS A 163 -6.03 15.09 0.90
CA LYS A 163 -6.28 16.48 0.55
C LYS A 163 -5.55 16.78 -0.76
N VAL A 164 -6.29 17.31 -1.73
CA VAL A 164 -5.78 17.64 -3.05
C VAL A 164 -6.18 19.07 -3.35
N ASP A 165 -5.21 19.94 -3.65
CA ASP A 165 -5.50 21.29 -4.13
C ASP A 165 -5.89 21.19 -5.60
N LEU A 166 -7.11 21.58 -5.97
CA LEU A 166 -7.55 21.54 -7.37
C LEU A 166 -7.11 22.77 -8.15
N PRO A 167 -6.66 22.61 -9.41
CA PRO A 167 -6.51 23.74 -10.33
C PRO A 167 -7.89 24.33 -10.68
N GLU A 168 -7.97 25.66 -10.82
CA GLU A 168 -9.21 26.40 -11.10
C GLU A 168 -9.85 26.11 -12.49
N ASP A 169 -9.17 25.34 -13.36
CA ASP A 169 -9.65 25.04 -14.71
C ASP A 169 -10.41 23.69 -14.73
N GLU A 170 -11.73 23.75 -14.92
CA GLU A 170 -12.68 22.61 -14.91
C GLU A 170 -12.42 21.52 -15.97
N ASN A 171 -11.47 21.72 -16.90
CA ASN A 171 -11.22 20.80 -17.99
C ASN A 171 -10.08 19.85 -17.67
N SER A 172 -10.49 18.67 -17.19
CA SER A 172 -9.75 17.42 -17.02
C SER A 172 -9.30 17.10 -15.59
N TYR A 173 -10.30 16.95 -14.70
CA TYR A 173 -10.15 16.17 -13.46
C TYR A 173 -9.48 14.80 -13.69
N GLU A 174 -9.64 14.23 -14.88
CA GLU A 174 -9.00 12.99 -15.32
C GLU A 174 -7.46 13.11 -15.42
N ASP A 175 -6.94 14.12 -16.12
CA ASP A 175 -5.49 14.29 -16.28
C ASP A 175 -4.83 14.58 -14.92
N TYR A 176 -5.52 15.29 -14.04
CA TYR A 176 -5.02 15.59 -12.70
C TYR A 176 -5.00 14.35 -11.78
N ALA A 177 -6.05 13.53 -11.82
CA ALA A 177 -6.07 12.25 -11.10
C ALA A 177 -4.98 11.29 -11.63
N LYS A 178 -4.70 11.28 -12.93
CA LYS A 178 -3.56 10.56 -13.55
C LYS A 178 -2.21 11.07 -13.03
N GLU A 179 -2.04 12.37 -12.89
CA GLU A 179 -0.79 13.02 -12.47
C GLU A 179 -0.48 12.77 -10.99
N ILE A 180 -1.49 12.83 -10.12
CA ILE A 180 -1.33 12.64 -8.66
C ILE A 180 -1.17 11.17 -8.30
N PHE A 181 -2.02 10.30 -8.82
CA PHE A 181 -2.09 8.90 -8.38
C PHE A 181 -1.28 7.94 -9.26
N GLY A 182 -0.80 8.42 -10.41
CA GLY A 182 -0.04 7.63 -11.39
C GLY A 182 -0.87 6.51 -12.02
N ASN A 183 -0.25 5.71 -12.89
CA ASN A 183 -0.84 4.46 -13.42
C ASN A 183 -0.75 3.30 -12.41
N ASN A 184 -0.76 3.58 -11.10
CA ASN A 184 -0.61 2.56 -10.08
C ASN A 184 -1.90 1.75 -9.99
N ASN A 185 -1.91 0.58 -10.63
CA ASN A 185 -3.05 -0.33 -10.79
C ASN A 185 -3.61 -0.95 -9.48
N ASP A 186 -3.29 -0.42 -8.30
CA ASP A 186 -3.63 -1.04 -7.00
C ASP A 186 -4.79 -0.33 -6.27
N GLY A 187 -5.41 0.66 -6.90
CA GLY A 187 -6.49 1.44 -6.30
C GLY A 187 -7.43 2.06 -7.32
N ILE A 188 -8.56 2.53 -6.82
CA ILE A 188 -9.62 3.21 -7.56
C ILE A 188 -9.78 4.61 -6.97
N ALA A 189 -9.59 5.65 -7.78
CA ALA A 189 -9.91 7.02 -7.38
C ALA A 189 -11.42 7.27 -7.47
N VAL A 190 -11.98 7.84 -6.41
CA VAL A 190 -13.38 8.24 -6.28
C VAL A 190 -13.46 9.73 -5.98
N LEU A 191 -14.17 10.45 -6.85
CA LEU A 191 -14.38 11.89 -6.73
C LEU A 191 -15.53 12.15 -5.75
N TYR A 192 -15.32 13.01 -4.75
CA TYR A 192 -16.29 13.28 -3.68
C TYR A 192 -16.50 14.79 -3.47
N HIS A 193 -17.69 15.29 -3.79
CA HIS A 193 -18.07 16.69 -3.51
C HIS A 193 -19.04 16.73 -2.33
N GLY A 194 -18.54 16.91 -1.10
CA GLY A 194 -19.46 16.97 0.05
C GLY A 194 -18.93 17.58 1.34
N VAL A 195 -17.77 18.23 1.33
CA VAL A 195 -17.37 19.10 2.46
C VAL A 195 -17.73 20.54 2.11
N PRO A 196 -18.54 21.24 2.93
CA PRO A 196 -18.68 22.69 2.80
C PRO A 196 -17.30 23.30 3.10
N ASP A 197 -16.72 23.96 2.10
CA ASP A 197 -15.50 24.79 2.14
C ASP A 197 -14.18 24.19 1.61
N ASP A 198 -14.11 22.98 1.04
CA ASP A 198 -12.95 22.51 0.24
C ASP A 198 -13.33 21.28 -0.61
N ASP A 199 -13.05 21.29 -1.92
CA ASP A 199 -13.19 20.11 -2.79
C ASP A 199 -12.18 19.02 -2.40
N GLN A 200 -12.61 17.79 -2.14
CA GLN A 200 -11.76 16.68 -1.69
C GLN A 200 -11.91 15.43 -2.57
N TYR A 201 -10.91 14.55 -2.56
CA TYR A 201 -10.94 13.26 -3.29
C TYR A 201 -10.70 12.11 -2.33
N ALA A 202 -11.39 10.99 -2.58
CA ALA A 202 -11.15 9.74 -1.90
C ALA A 202 -10.43 8.77 -2.84
N VAL A 203 -9.41 8.07 -2.35
CA VAL A 203 -8.81 6.96 -3.09
C VAL A 203 -9.10 5.67 -2.34
N VAL A 204 -9.78 4.76 -3.01
CA VAL A 204 -10.08 3.43 -2.49
C VAL A 204 -8.96 2.51 -2.91
N TYR A 205 -8.20 1.98 -1.96
CA TYR A 205 -7.15 1.01 -2.23
C TYR A 205 -7.67 -0.39 -1.94
N SER A 206 -7.12 -1.37 -2.67
CA SER A 206 -7.42 -2.76 -2.39
C SER A 206 -6.18 -3.62 -2.47
N GLU A 207 -5.62 -3.94 -1.32
CA GLU A 207 -4.51 -4.89 -1.19
C GLU A 207 -5.02 -6.35 -1.14
N ASP A 208 -6.32 -6.58 -0.90
CA ASP A 208 -6.97 -7.89 -1.05
C ASP A 208 -7.42 -8.09 -2.51
N GLU A 209 -6.90 -9.14 -3.17
CA GLU A 209 -7.22 -9.50 -4.56
C GLU A 209 -8.74 -9.68 -4.76
N ARG A 210 -9.45 -10.21 -3.77
CA ARG A 210 -10.91 -10.40 -3.80
C ARG A 210 -11.64 -9.06 -3.84
N SER A 211 -11.21 -8.14 -2.99
CA SER A 211 -11.74 -6.78 -2.93
C SER A 211 -11.43 -6.01 -4.19
N TYR A 212 -10.24 -6.21 -4.77
CA TYR A 212 -9.82 -5.55 -6.00
C TYR A 212 -10.64 -6.04 -7.20
N ASP A 213 -10.78 -7.36 -7.38
CA ASP A 213 -11.58 -7.94 -8.45
C ASP A 213 -13.05 -7.46 -8.39
N TRP A 214 -13.62 -7.40 -7.19
CA TRP A 214 -14.96 -6.85 -6.99
C TRP A 214 -15.04 -5.36 -7.34
N LEU A 215 -14.14 -4.55 -6.80
CA LEU A 215 -14.07 -3.10 -7.06
C LEU A 215 -13.93 -2.82 -8.57
N MET A 216 -13.08 -3.58 -9.25
CA MET A 216 -12.88 -3.48 -10.70
C MET A 216 -14.07 -3.97 -11.51
N SER A 217 -14.74 -5.03 -11.07
CA SER A 217 -15.99 -5.52 -11.67
C SER A 217 -17.08 -4.45 -11.58
N GLU A 218 -17.22 -3.82 -10.41
CA GLU A 218 -18.20 -2.77 -10.18
C GLU A 218 -17.89 -1.49 -10.97
N ALA A 219 -16.60 -1.12 -11.03
CA ALA A 219 -16.12 -0.04 -11.87
C ALA A 219 -16.51 -0.26 -13.33
N LYS A 220 -16.24 -1.45 -13.87
CA LYS A 220 -16.57 -1.81 -15.27
C LYS A 220 -18.07 -1.78 -15.54
N LYS A 221 -18.91 -2.27 -14.61
CA LYS A 221 -20.37 -2.21 -14.74
C LYS A 221 -20.86 -0.77 -14.87
N ARG A 222 -20.30 0.15 -14.08
CA ARG A 222 -20.67 1.57 -14.13
C ARG A 222 -20.18 2.27 -15.39
N ILE A 223 -18.93 2.01 -15.79
CA ILE A 223 -18.38 2.49 -17.06
C ILE A 223 -19.25 2.04 -18.24
N SER A 224 -19.75 0.79 -18.23
CA SER A 224 -20.61 0.29 -19.31
C SER A 224 -21.98 0.99 -19.44
N LYS A 225 -22.37 1.80 -18.44
CA LYS A 225 -23.59 2.62 -18.46
C LYS A 225 -23.33 4.05 -18.97
N LEU A 226 -22.07 4.44 -19.17
CA LEU A 226 -21.71 5.75 -19.73
C LEU A 226 -21.98 5.78 -21.25
N PRO A 227 -22.28 6.96 -21.84
CA PRO A 227 -22.51 7.08 -23.28
C PRO A 227 -21.30 6.69 -24.13
N ASP A 228 -21.53 6.01 -25.26
CA ASP A 228 -20.48 5.62 -26.21
C ASP A 228 -19.72 6.86 -26.75
N GLY A 229 -18.45 7.02 -26.40
CA GLY A 229 -17.58 8.10 -26.91
C GLY A 229 -16.49 8.58 -25.96
N GLU A 230 -16.60 8.27 -24.66
CA GLU A 230 -15.55 8.55 -23.68
C GLU A 230 -14.63 7.32 -23.54
N GLU A 231 -13.38 7.43 -24.00
CA GLU A 231 -12.33 6.45 -23.67
C GLU A 231 -12.04 6.53 -22.16
N SER A 232 -12.84 5.85 -21.36
CA SER A 232 -12.68 5.81 -19.91
C SER A 232 -11.47 4.96 -19.54
N THR A 233 -10.37 5.64 -19.23
CA THR A 233 -9.38 5.09 -18.27
C THR A 233 -10.13 4.96 -16.93
N LEU A 234 -9.93 3.88 -16.18
CA LEU A 234 -10.82 3.54 -15.06
C LEU A 234 -10.80 4.61 -13.94
N TYR A 235 -11.77 5.53 -13.95
CA TYR A 235 -12.10 6.44 -12.84
C TYR A 235 -13.49 6.07 -12.35
N LEU A 236 -13.63 5.74 -11.08
CA LEU A 236 -14.93 5.39 -10.53
C LEU A 236 -15.49 6.67 -9.92
N SER A 237 -16.12 7.51 -10.75
CA SER A 237 -17.06 8.50 -10.23
C SER A 237 -18.26 7.74 -9.66
N ALA A 238 -18.20 7.43 -8.36
CA ALA A 238 -19.42 7.19 -7.62
C ALA A 238 -19.98 8.58 -7.30
N SER A 239 -20.91 9.07 -8.11
CA SER A 239 -21.59 10.34 -7.84
C SER A 239 -22.18 10.32 -6.43
N ILE A 240 -21.67 11.20 -5.57
CA ILE A 240 -22.31 11.65 -4.35
C ILE A 240 -22.44 13.17 -4.49
N ASP A 241 -23.64 13.64 -4.84
CA ASP A 241 -23.98 15.07 -4.89
C ASP A 241 -24.93 15.40 -3.73
N PHE A 242 -24.70 16.53 -3.05
CA PHE A 242 -25.66 17.14 -2.12
C PHE A 242 -25.82 18.64 -2.43
N TYR A 243 -27.04 19.07 -2.81
CA TYR A 243 -27.43 20.48 -2.89
C TYR A 243 -28.61 20.77 -1.95
N SER A 244 -28.51 21.85 -1.17
CA SER A 244 -29.63 22.60 -0.60
C SER A 244 -29.20 24.08 -0.57
N GLU A 245 -29.99 25.09 -0.93
CA GLU A 245 -31.34 25.43 -0.39
C GLU A 245 -32.39 25.77 -1.46
N ASP A 246 -32.07 25.81 -2.76
CA ASP A 246 -33.03 26.24 -3.79
C ASP A 246 -33.40 25.08 -4.72
N GLY A 247 -34.42 24.31 -4.31
CA GLY A 247 -34.80 23.04 -4.91
C GLY A 247 -35.19 23.09 -6.39
N GLU A 248 -34.70 22.12 -7.15
CA GLU A 248 -35.49 21.10 -7.85
C GLU A 248 -34.57 19.98 -8.39
N GLU A 249 -35.07 18.74 -8.29
CA GLU A 249 -34.54 17.42 -8.73
C GLU A 249 -33.56 16.64 -7.82
N ASP A 250 -34.13 15.61 -7.16
CA ASP A 250 -33.46 14.57 -6.37
C ASP A 250 -32.53 13.70 -7.23
N LEU A 251 -31.23 13.67 -6.90
CA LEU A 251 -30.25 12.73 -7.45
C LEU A 251 -29.52 11.98 -6.32
N TYR A 252 -30.27 11.30 -5.46
CA TYR A 252 -29.70 10.47 -4.40
C TYR A 252 -29.58 9.02 -4.86
N SER A 253 -28.43 8.63 -5.41
CA SER A 253 -28.12 7.21 -5.66
C SER A 253 -26.71 6.88 -5.16
N CYS A 254 -26.62 6.55 -3.86
CA CYS A 254 -25.47 5.83 -3.31
C CYS A 254 -25.61 4.34 -3.64
N ASP A 255 -25.68 3.97 -4.92
CA ASP A 255 -25.84 2.58 -5.34
C ASP A 255 -24.50 1.84 -5.28
N ASN A 256 -23.67 1.93 -4.22
CA ASN A 256 -22.62 0.95 -3.90
C ASN A 256 -22.12 0.99 -2.46
N ILE A 257 -21.49 -0.10 -2.03
CA ILE A 257 -20.95 -0.23 -0.67
C ILE A 257 -19.92 0.85 -0.33
N VAL A 258 -19.23 1.40 -1.35
CA VAL A 258 -18.33 2.56 -1.20
C VAL A 258 -19.13 3.83 -0.94
N GLY A 259 -20.22 4.06 -1.67
CA GLY A 259 -21.16 5.15 -1.42
C GLY A 259 -21.82 5.04 -0.04
N VAL A 260 -22.23 3.84 0.37
CA VAL A 260 -22.75 3.56 1.72
C VAL A 260 -21.72 3.92 2.80
N ALA A 261 -20.47 3.50 2.61
CA ALA A 261 -19.36 3.82 3.51
C ALA A 261 -19.09 5.32 3.63
N LEU A 262 -19.12 6.04 2.51
CA LEU A 262 -18.91 7.48 2.46
C LEU A 262 -20.11 8.27 3.02
N ASN A 263 -21.33 7.81 2.77
CA ASN A 263 -22.56 8.48 3.18
C ASN A 263 -22.75 8.48 4.71
N GLU A 264 -22.60 7.33 5.38
CA GLU A 264 -22.68 7.27 6.85
C GLU A 264 -21.57 8.08 7.53
N PHE A 265 -20.40 8.21 6.89
CA PHE A 265 -19.33 9.06 7.42
C PHE A 265 -19.68 10.55 7.35
N CYS A 266 -20.29 11.01 6.25
CA CYS A 266 -20.48 12.43 6.00
C CYS A 266 -21.83 13.00 6.47
N ASP A 267 -22.92 12.21 6.46
CA ASP A 267 -24.28 12.66 6.83
C ASP A 267 -24.62 12.40 8.31
N GLY A 268 -23.64 12.07 9.14
CA GLY A 268 -23.82 12.00 10.60
C GLY A 268 -24.90 11.02 11.08
N GLY A 269 -25.21 9.98 10.31
CA GLY A 269 -26.14 8.92 10.67
C GLY A 269 -27.62 9.19 10.38
N ASN A 270 -27.94 10.07 9.42
CA ASN A 270 -29.30 10.09 8.86
C ASN A 270 -29.55 8.77 8.10
N LYS A 271 -30.20 7.83 8.79
CA LYS A 271 -30.65 6.56 8.22
C LYS A 271 -31.66 6.81 7.11
N HIS A 272 -31.18 6.78 5.89
CA HIS A 272 -32.05 6.61 4.74
C HIS A 272 -32.28 5.11 4.49
N GLU A 273 -33.55 4.68 4.44
CA GLU A 273 -33.93 3.32 4.07
C GLU A 273 -33.66 3.12 2.58
N TYR A 274 -32.45 2.68 2.24
CA TYR A 274 -32.09 2.28 0.89
C TYR A 274 -31.97 0.76 0.82
N SER A 275 -32.56 0.14 -0.21
CA SER A 275 -32.30 -1.26 -0.54
C SER A 275 -31.15 -1.31 -1.52
N TYR A 276 -30.05 -1.94 -1.14
CA TYR A 276 -28.86 -1.99 -1.96
C TYR A 276 -28.67 -3.37 -2.59
N ASP A 277 -28.54 -3.42 -3.92
CA ASP A 277 -28.52 -4.66 -4.70
C ASP A 277 -27.06 -5.12 -4.94
N TRP A 278 -26.40 -5.63 -3.88
CA TRP A 278 -25.04 -6.21 -3.94
C TRP A 278 -25.06 -7.73 -3.78
N GLU A 279 -25.89 -8.45 -4.52
CA GLU A 279 -25.87 -9.92 -4.51
C GLU A 279 -24.86 -10.46 -5.56
N GLU A 280 -23.84 -11.20 -5.09
CA GLU A 280 -23.70 -12.66 -5.38
C GLU A 280 -22.31 -13.28 -5.10
N GLU A 281 -21.23 -12.56 -4.77
CA GLU A 281 -19.90 -13.22 -4.72
C GLU A 281 -19.22 -13.32 -3.33
N TYR A 282 -19.73 -12.66 -2.28
CA TYR A 282 -19.04 -12.59 -0.99
C TYR A 282 -19.90 -13.10 0.18
N LYS A 283 -19.26 -13.86 1.10
CA LYS A 283 -19.91 -14.51 2.25
C LYS A 283 -20.90 -13.56 2.95
N ASN A 284 -22.19 -13.89 2.83
CA ASN A 284 -23.31 -13.29 3.58
C ASN A 284 -23.60 -11.80 3.32
N GLY A 285 -23.13 -11.21 2.21
CA GLY A 285 -23.44 -9.82 1.86
C GLY A 285 -22.90 -8.83 2.90
N LYS A 286 -21.66 -9.01 3.34
CA LYS A 286 -20.98 -8.10 4.29
C LYS A 286 -19.64 -7.64 3.73
N ALA A 287 -19.25 -6.41 4.07
CA ALA A 287 -17.87 -5.94 3.92
C ALA A 287 -17.43 -5.18 5.16
N ILE A 288 -16.18 -5.36 5.56
CA ILE A 288 -15.55 -4.53 6.59
C ILE A 288 -14.82 -3.42 5.86
N VAL A 289 -15.13 -2.19 6.23
CA VAL A 289 -14.60 -0.99 5.59
C VAL A 289 -13.79 -0.22 6.62
N ARG A 290 -12.54 0.11 6.26
CA ARG A 290 -11.73 1.12 6.94
C ARG A 290 -11.75 2.40 6.11
N VAL A 291 -11.89 3.53 6.78
CA VAL A 291 -11.77 4.86 6.15
C VAL A 291 -10.73 5.67 6.93
N ASN A 292 -9.69 6.14 6.25
CA ASN A 292 -8.55 6.87 6.81
C ASN A 292 -8.59 8.35 6.38
N PHE A 293 -8.40 9.25 7.33
CA PHE A 293 -8.51 10.71 7.16
C PHE A 293 -7.16 11.43 7.29
N GLY A 294 -6.05 10.70 7.28
CA GLY A 294 -4.70 11.22 7.53
C GLY A 294 -4.40 11.57 8.99
N ASN A 295 -5.43 11.73 9.85
CA ASN A 295 -5.30 11.95 11.31
C ASN A 295 -5.92 10.82 12.14
N GLY A 296 -6.35 9.73 11.51
CA GLY A 296 -6.96 8.56 12.12
C GLY A 296 -7.84 7.79 11.14
N SER A 297 -8.40 6.68 11.61
CA SER A 297 -9.28 5.82 10.83
C SER A 297 -10.62 5.56 11.52
N CYS A 298 -11.63 5.13 10.78
CA CYS A 298 -12.82 4.48 11.30
C CYS A 298 -13.03 3.12 10.62
N ILE A 299 -13.49 2.11 11.39
CA ILE A 299 -13.71 0.76 10.88
C ILE A 299 -15.14 0.33 11.21
N PHE A 300 -15.86 -0.17 10.22
CA PHE A 300 -17.24 -0.64 10.36
C PHE A 300 -17.53 -1.80 9.43
N ILE A 301 -18.62 -2.51 9.69
CA ILE A 301 -19.15 -3.54 8.80
C ILE A 301 -20.41 -3.02 8.12
N ALA A 302 -20.40 -3.04 6.79
CA ALA A 302 -21.54 -2.75 5.95
C ALA A 302 -22.24 -4.05 5.53
N TYR A 303 -23.56 -4.02 5.52
CA TYR A 303 -24.43 -5.15 5.18
C TYR A 303 -25.16 -4.86 3.86
N ALA A 304 -25.45 -5.89 3.07
CA ALA A 304 -26.12 -5.77 1.77
C ALA A 304 -27.52 -5.12 1.88
N ASN A 305 -28.19 -5.27 3.02
CA ASN A 305 -29.47 -4.61 3.29
C ASN A 305 -29.34 -3.12 3.67
N GLY A 306 -28.14 -2.54 3.57
CA GLY A 306 -27.87 -1.14 3.89
C GLY A 306 -27.55 -0.85 5.35
N GLY A 307 -27.60 -1.86 6.22
CA GLY A 307 -27.15 -1.68 7.61
C GLY A 307 -25.66 -1.39 7.67
N ILE A 308 -25.25 -0.58 8.65
CA ILE A 308 -23.86 -0.45 9.07
C ILE A 308 -23.78 -0.65 10.59
N GLU A 309 -22.68 -1.26 11.04
CA GLU A 309 -22.32 -1.38 12.45
C GLU A 309 -20.85 -1.02 12.64
N MET A 310 -20.56 -0.07 13.54
CA MET A 310 -19.20 0.28 13.89
C MET A 310 -18.50 -0.91 14.55
N LEU A 311 -17.29 -1.21 14.11
CA LEU A 311 -16.48 -2.28 14.69
C LEU A 311 -15.43 -1.70 15.63
N ASP A 312 -15.20 -2.40 16.73
CA ASP A 312 -14.11 -2.14 17.67
C ASP A 312 -12.86 -2.91 17.21
N LEU A 313 -12.43 -2.62 15.97
CA LEU A 313 -11.17 -3.12 15.42
C LEU A 313 -10.14 -2.00 15.43
N SER A 314 -8.90 -2.33 15.77
CA SER A 314 -7.75 -1.44 15.56
C SER A 314 -7.27 -1.49 14.10
N ASP A 315 -6.48 -0.51 13.70
CA ASP A 315 -5.86 -0.49 12.36
C ASP A 315 -4.96 -1.71 12.13
N GLU A 316 -4.23 -2.13 13.16
CA GLU A 316 -3.37 -3.32 13.07
C GLU A 316 -4.18 -4.61 12.89
N GLN A 317 -5.37 -4.71 13.51
CA GLN A 317 -6.27 -5.84 13.30
C GLN A 317 -6.84 -5.85 11.87
N PHE A 318 -7.18 -4.68 11.32
CA PHE A 318 -7.61 -4.55 9.93
C PHE A 318 -6.47 -4.91 8.95
N ASP A 319 -5.26 -4.40 9.19
CA ASP A 319 -4.08 -4.72 8.37
C ASP A 319 -3.75 -6.22 8.43
N TYR A 320 -3.88 -6.84 9.60
CA TYR A 320 -3.74 -8.29 9.73
C TYR A 320 -4.78 -9.06 8.90
N LEU A 321 -6.05 -8.65 8.92
CA LEU A 321 -7.10 -9.27 8.09
C LEU A 321 -6.75 -9.15 6.60
N THR A 322 -6.24 -8.00 6.18
CA THR A 322 -5.81 -7.75 4.79
C THR A 322 -4.64 -8.67 4.41
N ARG A 323 -3.59 -8.73 5.23
CA ARG A 323 -2.45 -9.66 5.02
C ARG A 323 -2.91 -11.11 4.97
N LYS A 324 -3.86 -11.49 5.83
CA LYS A 324 -4.39 -12.84 5.89
C LYS A 324 -5.17 -13.22 4.62
N ALA A 325 -5.96 -12.29 4.07
CA ALA A 325 -6.67 -12.50 2.81
C ALA A 325 -5.70 -12.74 1.64
N VAL A 326 -4.67 -11.91 1.51
CA VAL A 326 -3.59 -12.07 0.50
C VAL A 326 -2.90 -13.42 0.65
N LEU A 327 -2.54 -13.79 1.88
CA LEU A 327 -1.87 -15.04 2.19
C LEU A 327 -2.71 -16.27 1.80
N ASP A 328 -4.00 -16.27 2.10
CA ASP A 328 -4.90 -17.39 1.83
C ASP A 328 -5.03 -17.65 0.30
N SER A 329 -4.96 -16.60 -0.53
CA SER A 329 -4.86 -16.74 -2.00
C SER A 329 -3.53 -17.39 -2.41
N ALA A 330 -2.42 -16.91 -1.87
CA ALA A 330 -1.08 -17.35 -2.26
C ALA A 330 -0.73 -18.78 -1.81
N ILE A 331 -1.12 -19.19 -0.60
CA ILE A 331 -0.82 -20.53 -0.05
C ILE A 331 -1.45 -21.65 -0.89
N LYS A 332 -2.57 -21.39 -1.56
CA LYS A 332 -3.25 -22.37 -2.44
C LYS A 332 -2.33 -22.91 -3.52
N TYR A 333 -1.47 -22.06 -4.08
CA TYR A 333 -0.57 -22.38 -5.19
C TYR A 333 0.88 -22.67 -4.73
N HIS A 334 1.26 -22.22 -3.54
CA HIS A 334 2.65 -22.25 -3.07
C HIS A 334 2.82 -22.91 -1.69
N LYS A 335 2.42 -24.18 -1.58
CA LYS A 335 2.35 -24.94 -0.31
C LYS A 335 3.67 -25.13 0.44
N GLU A 336 4.83 -24.89 -0.16
CA GLU A 336 6.14 -25.09 0.46
C GLU A 336 6.84 -23.76 0.82
N ARG A 337 6.29 -22.60 0.44
CA ARG A 337 6.92 -21.30 0.71
C ARG A 337 6.73 -20.86 2.16
N GLU A 338 7.74 -20.23 2.74
CA GLU A 338 7.69 -19.70 4.12
C GLU A 338 7.35 -18.21 4.17
N LEU A 339 7.75 -17.47 3.15
CA LEU A 339 7.52 -16.04 3.01
C LEU A 339 6.75 -15.75 1.73
N PHE A 340 5.85 -14.78 1.80
CA PHE A 340 5.00 -14.34 0.69
C PHE A 340 5.12 -12.82 0.57
N THR A 341 5.20 -12.32 -0.66
CA THR A 341 5.23 -10.88 -0.92
C THR A 341 3.92 -10.25 -0.44
N TYR A 342 4.02 -9.10 0.21
CA TYR A 342 2.88 -8.29 0.63
C TYR A 342 3.14 -6.85 0.21
N LYS A 343 2.18 -6.24 -0.51
CA LYS A 343 2.26 -4.86 -0.95
C LYS A 343 1.42 -3.99 -0.03
N GLN A 344 1.93 -2.81 0.28
CA GLN A 344 1.21 -1.77 1.01
C GLN A 344 1.74 -0.41 0.57
N HIS A 345 0.85 0.51 0.20
CA HIS A 345 1.21 1.89 -0.20
C HIS A 345 2.28 1.95 -1.29
N GLY A 346 2.19 1.06 -2.28
CA GLY A 346 3.15 1.00 -3.38
C GLY A 346 4.52 0.41 -3.01
N LYS A 347 4.72 -0.05 -1.77
CA LYS A 347 5.94 -0.71 -1.32
C LYS A 347 5.71 -2.20 -1.11
N VAL A 348 6.73 -3.00 -1.35
CA VAL A 348 6.73 -4.44 -1.17
C VAL A 348 7.49 -4.82 0.10
N GLY A 349 6.91 -5.73 0.87
CA GLY A 349 7.48 -6.42 2.03
C GLY A 349 7.15 -7.91 1.96
N TYR A 350 7.31 -8.60 3.08
CA TYR A 350 7.07 -10.04 3.18
C TYR A 350 6.32 -10.42 4.45
N ILE A 351 5.35 -11.31 4.30
CA ILE A 351 4.59 -11.93 5.39
C ILE A 351 4.92 -13.40 5.53
N ASN A 352 4.83 -13.93 6.75
CA ASN A 352 4.94 -15.36 7.03
C ASN A 352 3.58 -16.09 6.85
N ARG A 353 3.54 -17.38 7.19
CA ARG A 353 2.34 -18.23 7.11
C ARG A 353 1.26 -17.89 8.13
N GLU A 354 1.60 -17.06 9.09
CA GLU A 354 0.73 -16.54 10.12
C GLU A 354 0.24 -15.12 9.75
N ALA A 355 0.52 -14.63 8.52
CA ALA A 355 0.20 -13.28 8.05
C ALA A 355 0.85 -12.15 8.87
N GLN A 356 1.91 -12.46 9.60
CA GLN A 356 2.73 -11.49 10.32
C GLN A 356 3.80 -10.93 9.38
N LEU A 357 4.11 -9.63 9.53
CA LEU A 357 5.18 -8.98 8.79
C LEU A 357 6.53 -9.59 9.20
N ALA A 358 7.14 -10.35 8.30
CA ALA A 358 8.52 -10.81 8.44
C ALA A 358 9.49 -9.71 8.01
N ILE A 359 9.15 -8.98 6.94
CA ILE A 359 9.86 -7.81 6.45
C ILE A 359 8.82 -6.74 6.14
N PRO A 360 8.82 -5.58 6.84
CA PRO A 360 7.89 -4.50 6.56
C PRO A 360 7.98 -3.99 5.11
N PRO A 361 6.88 -3.53 4.50
CA PRO A 361 6.89 -2.93 3.17
C PRO A 361 7.84 -1.73 3.10
N LYS A 362 8.91 -1.86 2.29
CA LYS A 362 9.92 -0.80 2.15
C LYS A 362 10.63 -0.78 0.80
N PHE A 363 10.45 -1.80 -0.03
CA PHE A 363 11.07 -1.92 -1.36
C PHE A 363 10.11 -1.41 -2.44
N ASP A 364 10.62 -0.87 -3.53
CA ASP A 364 9.79 -0.45 -4.67
C ASP A 364 9.18 -1.68 -5.38
N ASP A 365 9.95 -2.76 -5.46
CA ASP A 365 9.55 -4.08 -5.93
C ASP A 365 10.38 -5.14 -5.19
N ALA A 366 9.85 -6.36 -5.04
CA ALA A 366 10.60 -7.47 -4.49
C ALA A 366 10.08 -8.82 -4.99
N ARG A 367 10.99 -9.75 -5.31
CA ARG A 367 10.65 -11.07 -5.87
C ARG A 367 10.70 -12.17 -4.82
N ASP A 368 10.26 -13.36 -5.20
CA ASP A 368 10.40 -14.54 -4.33
C ASP A 368 11.87 -14.84 -4.00
N PHE A 369 12.09 -15.46 -2.83
CA PHE A 369 13.40 -15.94 -2.42
C PHE A 369 13.80 -17.18 -3.23
N TYR A 370 14.93 -17.11 -3.91
CA TYR A 370 15.60 -18.25 -4.54
C TYR A 370 17.00 -18.37 -3.97
N ASP A 371 17.40 -19.59 -3.62
CA ASP A 371 18.76 -19.84 -3.14
C ASP A 371 19.14 -19.04 -1.87
N GLY A 372 18.13 -18.61 -1.10
CA GLY A 372 18.27 -17.85 0.13
C GLY A 372 18.18 -16.32 -0.02
N LEU A 373 18.15 -15.80 -1.25
CA LEU A 373 18.12 -14.37 -1.54
C LEU A 373 16.94 -14.00 -2.42
N ALA A 374 16.42 -12.79 -2.26
CA ALA A 374 15.40 -12.20 -3.13
C ALA A 374 15.95 -10.98 -3.86
N VAL A 375 15.51 -10.78 -5.10
CA VAL A 375 15.75 -9.52 -5.81
C VAL A 375 14.86 -8.45 -5.17
N ALA A 376 15.42 -7.28 -4.87
CA ALA A 376 14.68 -6.13 -4.36
C ALA A 376 15.07 -4.87 -5.13
N GLU A 377 14.08 -4.05 -5.46
CA GLU A 377 14.24 -2.76 -6.10
C GLU A 377 14.19 -1.63 -5.06
N ILE A 378 15.18 -0.75 -5.11
CA ILE A 378 15.27 0.43 -4.25
C ILE A 378 15.74 1.61 -5.10
N ASN A 379 14.94 2.68 -5.15
CA ASN A 379 15.19 3.89 -5.93
C ASN A 379 15.49 3.59 -7.41
N GLY A 380 14.76 2.66 -8.01
CA GLY A 380 14.89 2.30 -9.43
C GLY A 380 16.11 1.43 -9.77
N LYS A 381 16.81 0.86 -8.77
CA LYS A 381 17.91 -0.08 -8.96
C LYS A 381 17.65 -1.39 -8.23
N TYR A 382 18.10 -2.48 -8.83
CA TYR A 382 17.99 -3.80 -8.24
C TYR A 382 19.24 -4.16 -7.42
N GLY A 383 18.98 -4.77 -6.26
CA GLY A 383 19.95 -5.43 -5.39
C GLY A 383 19.37 -6.76 -4.88
N TYR A 384 19.99 -7.32 -3.83
CA TYR A 384 19.54 -8.58 -3.23
C TYR A 384 19.44 -8.47 -1.72
N ILE A 385 18.39 -9.08 -1.17
CA ILE A 385 18.11 -9.13 0.26
C ILE A 385 18.07 -10.55 0.79
N ASP A 386 18.40 -10.73 2.06
CA ASP A 386 18.19 -11.98 2.80
C ASP A 386 16.76 -12.08 3.35
N ARG A 387 16.46 -13.21 4.02
CA ARG A 387 15.14 -13.49 4.61
C ARG A 387 14.78 -12.63 5.82
N ASP A 388 15.75 -11.90 6.37
CA ASP A 388 15.52 -10.89 7.41
C ASP A 388 15.33 -9.49 6.79
N GLY A 389 15.42 -9.37 5.46
CA GLY A 389 15.26 -8.12 4.73
C GLY A 389 16.49 -7.21 4.79
N ASN A 390 17.66 -7.76 5.14
CA ASN A 390 18.93 -7.06 5.07
C ASN A 390 19.45 -7.07 3.63
N ILE A 391 20.04 -5.96 3.20
CA ILE A 391 20.69 -5.86 1.90
C ILE A 391 21.98 -6.67 1.94
N VAL A 392 22.05 -7.72 1.11
CA VAL A 392 23.25 -8.55 0.92
C VAL A 392 24.08 -8.03 -0.25
N VAL A 393 23.41 -7.57 -1.30
CA VAL A 393 24.05 -6.92 -2.45
C VAL A 393 23.37 -5.58 -2.69
N GLU A 394 24.16 -4.51 -2.59
CA GLU A 394 23.67 -3.14 -2.74
C GLU A 394 22.93 -2.91 -4.06
N PRO A 395 21.79 -2.17 -4.06
CA PRO A 395 21.08 -1.81 -5.27
C PRO A 395 21.96 -0.98 -6.20
N LYS A 396 22.34 -1.58 -7.33
CA LYS A 396 23.20 -0.93 -8.35
C LYS A 396 22.93 -1.41 -9.77
N PHE A 397 22.10 -2.42 -9.93
CA PHE A 397 21.84 -3.04 -11.23
C PHE A 397 20.60 -2.43 -11.88
N ASP A 398 20.62 -2.28 -13.20
CA ASP A 398 19.45 -1.90 -14.00
C ASP A 398 18.46 -3.08 -14.12
N TYR A 399 18.97 -4.29 -13.98
CA TYR A 399 18.19 -5.53 -13.95
C TYR A 399 18.95 -6.59 -13.17
N ALA A 400 18.22 -7.43 -12.45
CA ALA A 400 18.73 -8.57 -11.71
C ALA A 400 17.79 -9.77 -11.90
N SER A 401 18.33 -10.96 -12.19
CA SER A 401 17.58 -12.21 -12.20
C SER A 401 17.58 -12.84 -10.81
N ASN A 402 16.68 -13.81 -10.58
CA ASN A 402 16.76 -14.65 -9.39
C ASN A 402 18.05 -15.46 -9.39
N PHE A 403 18.55 -15.82 -8.21
CA PHE A 403 19.67 -16.75 -8.09
C PHE A 403 19.23 -18.17 -8.48
N GLY A 404 20.07 -18.86 -9.24
CA GLY A 404 19.92 -20.27 -9.58
C GLY A 404 21.29 -20.92 -9.69
N GLY A 405 21.51 -22.02 -8.95
CA GLY A 405 22.83 -22.68 -8.92
C GLY A 405 23.94 -21.78 -8.38
N GLY A 406 23.62 -20.85 -7.48
CA GLY A 406 24.58 -19.90 -6.91
C GLY A 406 24.95 -18.69 -7.78
N LEU A 407 24.37 -18.55 -8.97
CA LEU A 407 24.64 -17.44 -9.89
C LEU A 407 23.36 -16.65 -10.19
N ALA A 408 23.53 -15.36 -10.48
CA ALA A 408 22.47 -14.53 -11.02
C ALA A 408 22.98 -13.64 -12.15
N GLN A 409 22.16 -13.48 -13.19
CA GLN A 409 22.43 -12.56 -14.28
C GLN A 409 22.03 -11.16 -13.84
N VAL A 410 22.91 -10.19 -14.08
CA VAL A 410 22.70 -8.78 -13.76
C VAL A 410 23.00 -7.92 -14.97
N LYS A 411 22.42 -6.72 -14.99
CA LYS A 411 22.66 -5.72 -16.05
C LYS A 411 23.12 -4.39 -15.47
N ILE A 412 24.15 -3.80 -16.08
CA ILE A 412 24.62 -2.45 -15.78
C ILE A 412 24.86 -1.73 -17.10
N ASN A 413 24.30 -0.53 -17.25
CA ASN A 413 24.39 0.31 -18.44
C ASN A 413 24.08 -0.46 -19.75
N GLY A 414 23.05 -1.31 -19.70
CA GLY A 414 22.63 -2.13 -20.85
C GLY A 414 23.43 -3.42 -21.06
N LYS A 415 24.56 -3.62 -20.36
CA LYS A 415 25.44 -4.78 -20.51
C LYS A 415 25.18 -5.85 -19.45
N ASN A 416 25.21 -7.11 -19.83
CA ASN A 416 24.90 -8.27 -19.01
C ASN A 416 26.17 -8.92 -18.48
N GLY A 417 26.11 -9.37 -17.23
CA GLY A 417 27.14 -10.16 -16.56
C GLY A 417 26.52 -11.13 -15.55
N PHE A 418 27.35 -11.79 -14.76
CA PHE A 418 26.92 -12.71 -13.71
C PHE A 418 27.62 -12.38 -12.39
N ILE A 419 26.89 -12.55 -11.29
CA ILE A 419 27.41 -12.40 -9.93
C ILE A 419 27.24 -13.68 -9.12
N ASP A 420 28.08 -13.83 -8.10
CA ASP A 420 27.89 -14.78 -7.00
C ASP A 420 26.91 -14.24 -5.94
N LYS A 421 26.58 -15.06 -4.93
CA LYS A 421 25.68 -14.67 -3.82
C LYS A 421 26.21 -13.53 -2.94
N ASN A 422 27.50 -13.21 -3.01
CA ASN A 422 28.09 -12.08 -2.29
C ASN A 422 28.09 -10.79 -3.14
N GLY A 423 27.58 -10.85 -4.38
CA GLY A 423 27.56 -9.73 -5.30
C GLY A 423 28.88 -9.47 -6.03
N ASN A 424 29.82 -10.42 -5.98
CA ASN A 424 31.06 -10.35 -6.77
C ASN A 424 30.77 -10.78 -8.21
N PHE A 425 31.31 -10.06 -9.19
CA PHE A 425 31.21 -10.49 -10.57
C PHE A 425 32.03 -11.75 -10.81
N VAL A 426 31.35 -12.80 -11.29
CA VAL A 426 32.00 -13.97 -11.89
C VAL A 426 32.13 -13.80 -13.40
N LEU A 427 31.29 -12.95 -13.99
CA LEU A 427 31.40 -12.46 -15.36
C LEU A 427 31.08 -10.96 -15.37
N GLU A 428 32.03 -10.15 -15.81
CA GLU A 428 31.86 -8.69 -15.88
C GLU A 428 30.74 -8.29 -16.87
N PRO A 429 29.99 -7.22 -16.59
CA PRO A 429 28.90 -6.77 -17.44
C PRO A 429 29.42 -6.08 -18.70
N GLU A 430 29.78 -6.89 -19.71
CA GLU A 430 30.33 -6.41 -20.99
C GLU A 430 29.46 -6.83 -22.20
N PHE A 431 28.54 -7.77 -22.02
CA PHE A 431 27.82 -8.43 -23.11
C PHE A 431 26.46 -7.80 -23.41
N ASP A 432 26.13 -7.62 -24.68
CA ASP A 432 24.84 -7.07 -25.11
C ASP A 432 23.70 -8.04 -24.78
N THR A 433 23.95 -9.34 -24.89
CA THR A 433 22.99 -10.40 -24.53
C THR A 433 23.75 -11.63 -24.05
N ILE A 434 23.18 -12.31 -23.04
CA ILE A 434 23.61 -13.64 -22.62
C ILE A 434 22.36 -14.50 -22.50
N TYR A 435 22.40 -15.71 -23.04
CA TYR A 435 21.41 -16.74 -22.76
C TYR A 435 22.06 -18.07 -22.41
N SER A 436 21.49 -18.75 -21.43
CA SER A 436 21.94 -20.06 -20.95
C SER A 436 21.28 -21.19 -21.75
N CYS A 437 22.05 -22.21 -22.11
CA CYS A 437 21.54 -23.47 -22.65
C CYS A 437 22.34 -24.65 -22.08
N LYS A 438 21.89 -25.88 -22.35
CA LYS A 438 22.63 -27.09 -22.02
C LYS A 438 23.11 -27.79 -23.27
N ASN A 439 24.28 -28.40 -23.21
CA ASN A 439 24.74 -29.29 -24.27
C ASN A 439 24.09 -30.68 -24.16
N THR A 440 24.48 -31.61 -25.03
CA THR A 440 23.94 -32.99 -25.05
C THR A 440 24.31 -33.82 -23.83
N ASP A 441 25.35 -33.41 -23.10
CA ASP A 441 25.84 -34.07 -21.89
C ASP A 441 25.32 -33.38 -20.61
N ASP A 442 24.26 -32.57 -20.74
CA ASP A 442 23.65 -31.77 -19.67
C ASP A 442 24.55 -30.69 -19.04
N GLU A 443 25.70 -30.40 -19.65
CA GLU A 443 26.63 -29.36 -19.19
C GLU A 443 26.14 -27.97 -19.58
N GLN A 444 26.39 -27.00 -18.70
CA GLN A 444 25.98 -25.61 -18.87
C GLN A 444 26.81 -24.92 -19.97
N LEU A 445 26.12 -24.24 -20.88
CA LEU A 445 26.69 -23.36 -21.88
C LEU A 445 26.05 -21.97 -21.79
N TYR A 446 26.81 -20.96 -22.20
CA TYR A 446 26.32 -19.61 -22.39
C TYR A 446 26.61 -19.15 -23.80
N VAL A 447 25.60 -18.64 -24.48
CA VAL A 447 25.78 -17.94 -25.74
C VAL A 447 25.72 -16.45 -25.46
N VAL A 448 26.76 -15.75 -25.90
CA VAL A 448 27.01 -14.37 -25.54
C VAL A 448 27.16 -13.52 -26.80
N SER A 449 26.64 -12.29 -26.77
CA SER A 449 26.88 -11.31 -27.82
C SER A 449 27.73 -10.14 -27.33
N LEU A 450 28.66 -9.72 -28.17
CA LEU A 450 29.54 -8.58 -27.97
C LEU A 450 29.82 -7.96 -29.34
N ASP A 451 29.59 -6.66 -29.49
CA ASP A 451 29.83 -5.89 -30.72
C ASP A 451 29.16 -6.55 -31.95
N ASP A 452 27.87 -6.86 -31.82
CA ASP A 452 27.02 -7.51 -32.83
C ASP A 452 27.50 -8.89 -33.31
N LYS A 453 28.40 -9.53 -32.57
CA LYS A 453 28.88 -10.89 -32.84
C LYS A 453 28.56 -11.82 -31.70
N TRP A 454 28.36 -13.09 -32.04
CA TRP A 454 27.99 -14.14 -31.11
C TRP A 454 29.15 -15.11 -30.87
N GLY A 455 29.29 -15.51 -29.61
CA GLY A 455 30.27 -16.47 -29.11
C GLY A 455 29.64 -17.48 -28.15
N ILE A 456 30.44 -18.45 -27.72
CA ILE A 456 30.03 -19.55 -26.86
C ILE A 456 31.02 -19.64 -25.69
N MET A 457 30.50 -19.74 -24.48
CA MET A 457 31.25 -20.00 -23.25
C MET A 457 30.77 -21.29 -22.58
N ASN A 458 31.67 -21.94 -21.83
CA ASN A 458 31.33 -23.06 -20.95
C ASN A 458 30.71 -22.57 -19.63
N GLY A 459 30.37 -23.50 -18.74
CA GLY A 459 29.80 -23.21 -17.42
C GLY A 459 30.71 -22.40 -16.48
N ASP A 460 32.02 -22.41 -16.74
CA ASP A 460 33.03 -21.65 -15.99
C ASP A 460 33.30 -20.26 -16.60
N PHE A 461 32.46 -19.84 -17.57
CA PHE A 461 32.59 -18.59 -18.34
C PHE A 461 33.89 -18.48 -19.17
N GLU A 462 34.53 -19.59 -19.49
CA GLU A 462 35.65 -19.62 -20.43
C GLU A 462 35.13 -19.71 -21.87
N TYR A 463 35.73 -18.94 -22.78
CA TYR A 463 35.37 -19.00 -24.20
C TYR A 463 35.68 -20.37 -24.80
N ILE A 464 34.64 -21.03 -25.31
CA ILE A 464 34.75 -22.11 -26.29
C ILE A 464 34.99 -21.47 -27.67
N VAL A 465 34.18 -20.46 -28.01
CA VAL A 465 34.33 -19.63 -29.20
C VAL A 465 34.16 -18.17 -28.81
N ARG A 466 35.17 -17.34 -29.10
CA ARG A 466 35.05 -15.89 -28.90
C ARG A 466 33.95 -15.31 -29.82
N PRO A 467 33.35 -14.15 -29.50
CA PRO A 467 32.34 -13.54 -30.35
C PRO A 467 32.83 -13.29 -31.78
N THR A 468 32.41 -14.16 -32.71
CA THR A 468 32.84 -14.13 -34.12
C THR A 468 31.72 -14.43 -35.10
N PHE A 469 30.67 -15.14 -34.70
CA PHE A 469 29.53 -15.42 -35.58
C PHE A 469 28.69 -14.17 -35.76
N LEU A 470 28.22 -13.89 -36.98
CA LEU A 470 27.33 -12.75 -37.23
C LEU A 470 25.92 -13.00 -36.66
N ASP A 471 25.53 -14.27 -36.58
CA ASP A 471 24.29 -14.74 -35.97
C ASP A 471 24.54 -16.14 -35.39
N LEU A 472 23.94 -16.45 -34.25
CA LEU A 472 23.99 -17.75 -33.61
C LEU A 472 22.67 -18.03 -32.89
N SER A 473 21.94 -19.03 -33.38
CA SER A 473 20.71 -19.47 -32.74
C SER A 473 20.99 -20.21 -31.43
N GLY A 474 19.97 -20.34 -30.58
CA GLY A 474 20.05 -21.21 -29.42
C GLY A 474 20.35 -22.67 -29.79
N PHE A 475 21.10 -23.34 -28.92
CA PHE A 475 21.39 -24.76 -29.09
C PHE A 475 20.14 -25.60 -28.83
N LYS A 476 19.80 -26.44 -29.80
CA LYS A 476 18.75 -27.46 -29.71
C LYS A 476 19.37 -28.78 -30.13
N GLU A 477 19.14 -29.84 -29.35
CA GLU A 477 19.63 -31.18 -29.70
C GLU A 477 21.15 -31.28 -29.90
N GLY A 478 21.93 -30.35 -29.32
CA GLY A 478 23.39 -30.25 -29.47
C GLY A 478 23.87 -29.40 -30.64
N TYR A 479 22.97 -28.75 -31.36
CA TYR A 479 23.30 -27.98 -32.56
C TYR A 479 22.67 -26.59 -32.59
N ALA A 480 23.31 -25.68 -33.31
CA ALA A 480 22.79 -24.35 -33.58
C ALA A 480 23.03 -23.96 -35.05
N SER A 481 22.16 -23.11 -35.58
CA SER A 481 22.41 -22.39 -36.83
C SER A 481 23.36 -21.24 -36.54
N ALA A 482 24.41 -21.08 -37.35
CA ALA A 482 25.38 -20.00 -37.19
C ALA A 482 25.69 -19.35 -38.54
N GLN A 483 25.75 -18.03 -38.56
CA GLN A 483 26.19 -17.25 -39.72
C GLN A 483 27.69 -16.95 -39.60
N SER A 484 28.46 -17.35 -40.61
CA SER A 484 29.91 -17.13 -40.63
C SER A 484 30.26 -15.69 -40.96
N ALA A 485 31.27 -15.14 -40.29
CA ALA A 485 31.84 -13.84 -40.66
C ALA A 485 32.69 -13.89 -41.95
N ASP A 486 33.12 -15.08 -42.39
CA ASP A 486 33.99 -15.21 -43.57
C ASP A 486 33.24 -15.02 -44.89
N ASN A 487 31.98 -15.47 -44.95
CA ASN A 487 31.18 -15.45 -46.18
C ASN A 487 29.72 -15.04 -45.98
N GLU A 488 29.33 -14.67 -44.75
CA GLU A 488 27.97 -14.24 -44.38
C GLU A 488 26.88 -15.29 -44.64
N LEU A 489 27.24 -16.55 -44.89
CA LEU A 489 26.30 -17.64 -45.09
C LEU A 489 26.08 -18.42 -43.79
N PHE A 490 24.93 -19.08 -43.71
CA PHE A 490 24.55 -19.94 -42.61
C PHE A 490 25.05 -21.37 -42.82
N GLY A 491 25.53 -21.94 -41.72
CA GLY A 491 25.81 -23.36 -41.55
C GLY A 491 25.28 -23.83 -40.20
N MET A 492 25.61 -25.05 -39.79
CA MET A 492 25.30 -25.55 -38.45
C MET A 492 26.56 -25.85 -37.67
N VAL A 493 26.55 -25.46 -36.39
CA VAL A 493 27.62 -25.71 -35.44
C VAL A 493 27.18 -26.68 -34.34
N ASN A 494 28.12 -27.47 -33.83
CA ASN A 494 27.94 -28.25 -32.60
C ASN A 494 28.26 -27.39 -31.35
N CYS A 495 28.07 -27.95 -30.15
CA CYS A 495 28.36 -27.26 -28.87
C CYS A 495 29.83 -26.84 -28.68
N LYS A 496 30.76 -27.36 -29.49
CA LYS A 496 32.17 -26.93 -29.53
C LYS A 496 32.39 -25.74 -30.47
N GLY A 497 31.33 -25.28 -31.14
CA GLY A 497 31.36 -24.21 -32.13
C GLY A 497 31.95 -24.62 -33.48
N GLU A 498 32.13 -25.91 -33.72
CA GLU A 498 32.65 -26.44 -34.98
C GLU A 498 31.52 -26.57 -36.00
N PHE A 499 31.73 -26.08 -37.23
CA PHE A 499 30.76 -26.27 -38.31
C PHE A 499 30.65 -27.76 -38.69
N VAL A 500 29.54 -28.38 -38.32
CA VAL A 500 29.14 -29.74 -38.75
C VAL A 500 28.45 -29.73 -40.11
N LEU A 501 27.82 -28.60 -40.46
CA LEU A 501 27.36 -28.28 -41.80
C LEU A 501 27.98 -26.95 -42.22
N LYS A 502 28.75 -26.95 -43.31
CA LYS A 502 29.51 -25.77 -43.73
C LYS A 502 28.59 -24.59 -44.09
N PRO A 503 29.04 -23.34 -43.86
CA PRO A 503 28.35 -22.13 -44.29
C PRO A 503 28.19 -22.05 -45.82
N GLN A 504 27.00 -22.38 -46.33
CA GLN A 504 26.69 -22.33 -47.76
C GLN A 504 25.23 -21.95 -48.05
N TYR A 505 24.43 -21.66 -47.01
CA TYR A 505 23.00 -21.39 -47.14
C TYR A 505 22.72 -19.92 -46.83
N ARG A 506 21.75 -19.33 -47.54
CA ARG A 506 21.28 -17.98 -47.24
C ARG A 506 20.64 -17.90 -45.85
N LYS A 507 19.99 -18.97 -45.43
CA LYS A 507 19.35 -19.09 -44.10
C LYS A 507 19.12 -20.55 -43.74
N ILE A 508 19.24 -20.89 -42.46
CA ILE A 508 18.65 -22.10 -41.89
C ILE A 508 17.37 -21.69 -41.17
N THR A 509 16.24 -22.25 -41.57
CA THR A 509 14.92 -21.82 -41.11
C THR A 509 14.41 -22.65 -39.93
N ASN A 510 14.75 -23.94 -39.89
CA ASN A 510 14.38 -24.84 -38.81
C ASN A 510 15.24 -26.11 -38.84
N PHE A 511 15.32 -26.82 -37.71
CA PHE A 511 15.87 -28.17 -37.65
C PHE A 511 15.29 -28.97 -36.49
N TYR A 512 15.30 -30.30 -36.62
CA TYR A 512 14.91 -31.25 -35.58
C TYR A 512 15.59 -32.60 -35.78
N LYS A 513 15.59 -33.44 -34.74
CA LYS A 513 16.01 -34.85 -34.86
C LYS A 513 14.82 -35.74 -35.22
N GLN A 514 15.01 -36.62 -36.18
CA GLN A 514 14.07 -37.67 -36.56
C GLN A 514 14.81 -39.00 -36.61
N ASN A 515 14.42 -39.97 -35.77
CA ASN A 515 15.08 -41.27 -35.65
C ASN A 515 16.61 -41.16 -35.43
N GLY A 516 17.05 -40.18 -34.64
CA GLY A 516 18.47 -39.91 -34.36
C GLY A 516 19.20 -39.08 -35.42
N ASN A 517 18.59 -38.83 -36.58
CA ASN A 517 19.20 -38.05 -37.66
C ASN A 517 18.71 -36.61 -37.64
N LEU A 518 19.61 -35.66 -37.92
CA LEU A 518 19.25 -34.25 -38.02
C LEU A 518 18.59 -33.97 -39.37
N VAL A 519 17.40 -33.37 -39.33
CA VAL A 519 16.65 -32.87 -40.49
C VAL A 519 16.70 -31.35 -40.45
N ILE A 520 17.19 -30.73 -41.51
CA ILE A 520 17.48 -29.30 -41.58
C ILE A 520 16.69 -28.69 -42.75
N PHE A 521 16.02 -27.57 -42.50
CA PHE A 521 15.36 -26.77 -43.52
C PHE A 521 16.22 -25.53 -43.79
N ALA A 522 16.59 -25.34 -45.05
CA ALA A 522 17.47 -24.26 -45.46
C ALA A 522 16.93 -23.55 -46.71
N VAL A 523 17.37 -22.31 -46.87
CA VAL A 523 17.18 -21.52 -48.09
C VAL A 523 18.54 -21.39 -48.76
N THR A 524 18.64 -21.81 -50.02
CA THR A 524 19.88 -21.68 -50.81
C THR A 524 20.14 -20.22 -51.19
N VAL A 525 21.33 -19.95 -51.70
CA VAL A 525 21.69 -18.62 -52.25
C VAL A 525 20.76 -18.20 -53.41
N ASP A 526 20.21 -19.18 -54.13
CA ASP A 526 19.25 -18.99 -55.24
C ASP A 526 17.78 -18.91 -54.77
N ASN A 527 17.53 -18.81 -53.46
CA ASN A 527 16.22 -18.75 -52.81
C ASN A 527 15.37 -20.02 -52.90
N GLU A 528 15.98 -21.17 -53.15
CA GLU A 528 15.26 -22.45 -53.11
C GLU A 528 15.14 -22.95 -51.67
N LYS A 529 13.95 -23.41 -51.29
CA LYS A 529 13.72 -24.06 -50.01
C LYS A 529 14.04 -25.54 -50.14
N ILE A 530 15.00 -26.00 -49.36
CA ILE A 530 15.44 -27.39 -49.39
C ILE A 530 15.36 -28.00 -47.99
N LYS A 531 15.23 -29.33 -47.98
CA LYS A 531 15.30 -30.17 -46.79
C LYS A 531 16.53 -31.06 -46.93
N ILE A 532 17.43 -31.02 -45.96
CA ILE A 532 18.73 -31.70 -46.02
C ILE A 532 19.05 -32.45 -44.72
N ASP A 533 19.95 -33.42 -44.82
CA ASP A 533 20.61 -34.04 -43.67
C ASP A 533 21.83 -33.21 -43.20
N ILE A 534 22.49 -33.64 -42.12
CA ILE A 534 23.66 -32.95 -41.56
C ILE A 534 24.89 -32.93 -42.49
N ASN A 535 24.93 -33.84 -43.47
CA ASN A 535 25.99 -33.88 -44.48
C ASN A 535 25.68 -32.97 -45.69
N GLY A 536 24.50 -32.33 -45.71
CA GLY A 536 24.05 -31.46 -46.79
C GLY A 536 23.36 -32.20 -47.94
N ASN A 537 23.04 -33.49 -47.79
CA ASN A 537 22.31 -34.22 -48.82
C ASN A 537 20.82 -33.86 -48.79
N ILE A 538 20.22 -33.62 -49.95
CA ILE A 538 18.77 -33.39 -50.07
C ILE A 538 18.03 -34.67 -49.68
N ILE A 539 17.06 -34.55 -48.78
CA ILE A 539 16.22 -35.64 -48.31
C ILE A 539 14.75 -35.41 -48.68
N PRO A 540 13.97 -36.49 -48.95
CA PRO A 540 12.58 -36.39 -49.36
C PRO A 540 11.65 -35.68 -48.38
#